data_AF-A0A927LGE1-F1
#
_entry.id   AF-A0A927LGE1-F1
#
_cell.length_a   1.000
_cell.length_b   1.000
_cell.length_c   1.000
_cell.angle_alpha   90.00
_cell.angle_beta   90.00
_cell.angle_gamma   90.00
#
_symmetry.space_group_name_H-M   'P 1'
#
loop_
_entity.id
_entity.type
_entity.pdbx_description
1 polymer ?
#
loop_
_entity_poly.entity_id
_entity_poly.type
_entity_poly.pdbx_seq_one_letter_code
_entity_poly.pdbx_strand_id
1 'polypeptide(L)'
;MVIKPADKKIVDNTFSRIIKDTFQEPLKDIININYKVKKATIPNLFFDYNLDGIGYNGIIYTVKSIDLNSDKPIDQIRKDISEFESLNPRIDLFGESNNFPPNKNKHYLVIDKYEGQKASYKELYEILSGQKSSDCNYKLINSNDLKDVTSEIKKNNAHKFSELIEKNSL
;
A
#
# COMPACT_ATOMS: atom_id res chain seq x y z
N MET A 1 -17.18 -29.83 -36.19
CA MET A 1 -17.40 -28.95 -35.02
C MET A 1 -16.12 -28.14 -34.84
N VAL A 2 -16.11 -26.86 -35.21
CA VAL A 2 -14.91 -26.02 -35.11
C VAL A 2 -14.88 -25.43 -33.70
N ILE A 3 -13.94 -25.89 -32.88
CA ILE A 3 -13.71 -25.34 -31.55
C ILE A 3 -13.02 -23.98 -31.75
N LYS A 4 -13.76 -22.89 -31.55
CA LYS A 4 -13.16 -21.54 -31.51
C LYS A 4 -12.17 -21.49 -30.32
N PRO A 5 -10.94 -21.00 -30.51
CA PRO A 5 -10.05 -20.75 -29.38
C PRO A 5 -10.71 -19.73 -28.46
N ALA A 6 -10.74 -20.02 -27.17
CA ALA A 6 -11.15 -19.04 -26.17
C ALA A 6 -10.24 -17.81 -26.28
N ASP A 7 -10.82 -16.64 -26.51
CA ASP A 7 -10.10 -15.38 -26.54
C ASP A 7 -9.30 -15.24 -25.24
N LYS A 8 -7.96 -15.24 -25.33
CA LYS A 8 -7.10 -14.93 -24.19
C LYS A 8 -7.46 -13.52 -23.73
N LYS A 9 -8.11 -13.40 -22.57
CA LYS A 9 -8.23 -12.13 -21.85
C LYS A 9 -6.84 -11.49 -21.77
N ILE A 10 -6.66 -10.36 -22.44
CA ILE A 10 -5.47 -9.55 -22.29
C ILE A 10 -5.56 -8.93 -20.90
N VAL A 11 -4.75 -9.42 -19.96
CA VAL A 11 -4.64 -8.84 -18.62
C VAL A 11 -4.01 -7.47 -18.77
N ASP A 12 -4.76 -6.41 -18.46
CA ASP A 12 -4.23 -5.06 -18.41
C ASP A 12 -3.28 -4.94 -17.22
N ASN A 13 -1.98 -4.85 -17.51
CA ASN A 13 -0.91 -4.72 -16.52
C ASN A 13 -0.46 -3.27 -16.35
N THR A 14 -1.24 -2.30 -16.82
CA THR A 14 -0.85 -0.89 -16.78
C THR A 14 -0.66 -0.40 -15.36
N PHE A 15 -1.58 -0.72 -14.45
CA PHE A 15 -1.49 -0.32 -13.04
C PHE A 15 -0.22 -0.87 -12.37
N SER A 16 -0.01 -2.19 -12.43
CA SER A 16 1.15 -2.83 -11.80
C SER A 16 2.48 -2.33 -12.38
N ARG A 17 2.53 -2.06 -13.68
CA ARG A 17 3.70 -1.43 -14.32
C ARG A 17 3.95 -0.02 -13.79
N ILE A 18 2.91 0.81 -13.64
CA ILE A 18 3.04 2.16 -13.10
C ILE A 18 3.59 2.12 -11.67
N ILE A 19 3.05 1.26 -10.80
CA ILE A 19 3.55 1.09 -9.43
C ILE A 19 5.03 0.66 -9.45
N LYS A 20 5.37 -0.32 -10.29
CA LYS A 20 6.74 -0.81 -10.40
C LYS A 20 7.71 0.29 -10.83
N ASP A 21 7.43 0.96 -11.93
CA ASP A 21 8.35 1.90 -12.57
C ASP A 21 8.43 3.24 -11.82
N THR A 22 7.32 3.66 -11.20
CA THR A 22 7.23 4.97 -10.52
C THR A 22 7.68 4.89 -9.06
N PHE A 23 7.45 3.76 -8.37
CA PHE A 23 7.66 3.64 -6.93
C PHE A 23 8.67 2.56 -6.56
N GLN A 24 8.47 1.32 -7.03
CA GLN A 24 9.27 0.19 -6.57
C GLN A 24 10.72 0.27 -7.05
N GLU A 25 10.95 0.34 -8.37
CA GLU A 25 12.31 0.40 -8.93
C GLU A 25 13.09 1.64 -8.45
N PRO A 26 12.51 2.85 -8.38
CA PRO A 26 13.24 4.02 -7.93
C PRO A 26 13.61 4.01 -6.44
N LEU A 27 13.00 3.14 -5.63
CA LEU A 27 13.18 3.09 -4.17
C LEU A 27 13.74 1.76 -3.64
N LYS A 28 13.97 0.74 -4.49
CA LYS A 28 14.37 -0.62 -4.08
C LYS A 28 15.61 -0.69 -3.19
N ASP A 29 16.53 0.24 -3.37
CA ASP A 29 17.78 0.31 -2.60
C ASP A 29 17.68 1.27 -1.40
N ILE A 30 16.56 2.00 -1.27
CA ILE A 30 16.34 3.07 -0.27
C ILE A 30 15.43 2.57 0.85
N ILE A 31 14.32 1.92 0.51
CA ILE A 31 13.35 1.39 1.48
C ILE A 31 13.10 -0.10 1.22
N ASN A 32 12.35 -0.78 2.10
CA ASN A 32 11.93 -2.14 1.79
C ASN A 32 10.78 -2.11 0.79
N ILE A 33 10.91 -2.81 -0.33
CA ILE A 33 9.91 -2.94 -1.40
C ILE A 33 9.34 -4.35 -1.40
N ASN A 34 8.05 -4.51 -1.76
CA ASN A 34 7.32 -5.78 -1.73
C ASN A 34 7.49 -6.49 -0.38
N TYR A 35 7.36 -5.71 0.70
CA TYR A 35 7.73 -6.15 2.03
C TYR A 35 6.58 -6.83 2.75
N LYS A 36 6.88 -7.98 3.36
CA LYS A 36 5.96 -8.71 4.22
C LYS A 36 6.27 -8.39 5.69
N VAL A 37 5.44 -7.54 6.30
CA VAL A 37 5.49 -7.29 7.75
C VAL A 37 4.99 -8.54 8.45
N LYS A 38 5.90 -9.27 9.10
CA LYS A 38 5.52 -10.49 9.83
C LYS A 38 4.84 -10.12 11.14
N LYS A 39 3.91 -10.94 11.60
CA LYS A 39 3.21 -10.74 12.89
C LYS A 39 4.14 -10.54 14.10
N ALA A 40 5.34 -11.11 14.04
CA ALA A 40 6.34 -10.99 15.10
C ALA A 40 7.19 -9.70 15.02
N THR A 41 7.08 -8.95 13.92
CA THR A 41 7.90 -7.75 13.66
C THR A 41 7.42 -6.54 14.45
N ILE A 42 6.11 -6.35 14.60
CA ILE A 42 5.51 -5.26 15.38
C ILE A 42 4.65 -5.88 16.47
N PRO A 43 4.81 -5.46 17.75
CA PRO A 43 3.95 -5.93 18.83
C PRO A 43 2.46 -5.76 18.49
N ASN A 44 1.64 -6.74 18.85
CA ASN A 44 0.18 -6.74 18.64
C ASN A 44 -0.30 -6.85 17.18
N LEU A 45 0.55 -7.27 16.24
CA LEU A 45 0.09 -7.76 14.94
C LEU A 45 -0.48 -9.19 15.07
N PHE A 46 -1.67 -9.40 14.52
CA PHE A 46 -2.34 -10.71 14.52
C PHE A 46 -2.03 -11.53 13.27
N PHE A 47 -1.70 -10.85 12.16
CA PHE A 47 -1.46 -11.45 10.85
C PHE A 47 -0.18 -10.91 10.22
N ASP A 48 0.25 -11.54 9.14
CA ASP A 48 1.27 -10.98 8.27
C ASP A 48 0.62 -10.05 7.24
N TYR A 49 1.29 -8.95 6.91
CA TYR A 49 0.78 -7.94 5.98
C TYR A 49 1.73 -7.70 4.82
N ASN A 50 1.19 -7.58 3.61
CA ASN A 50 2.00 -7.31 2.41
C ASN A 50 1.83 -5.85 1.97
N LEU A 51 2.95 -5.13 1.86
CA LEU A 51 3.03 -3.75 1.42
C LEU A 51 3.87 -3.65 0.13
N ASP A 52 3.55 -2.67 -0.72
CA ASP A 52 4.39 -2.34 -1.87
C ASP A 52 5.69 -1.70 -1.44
N GLY A 53 5.65 -0.91 -0.35
CA GLY A 53 6.86 -0.39 0.28
C GLY A 53 6.65 0.07 1.71
N ILE A 54 7.73 0.00 2.48
CA ILE A 54 7.82 0.54 3.84
C ILE A 54 9.25 1.04 4.11
N GLY A 55 9.35 2.25 4.64
CA GLY A 55 10.62 2.88 4.99
C GLY A 55 10.46 3.89 6.12
N TYR A 56 11.57 4.39 6.64
CA TYR A 56 11.55 5.32 7.76
C TYR A 56 12.65 6.39 7.70
N ASN A 57 12.36 7.57 8.23
CA ASN A 57 13.36 8.52 8.72
C ASN A 57 12.66 9.55 9.63
N GLY A 58 12.72 9.32 10.95
CA GLY A 58 11.97 10.12 11.95
C GLY A 58 10.44 9.98 11.88
N ILE A 59 9.89 9.43 10.81
CA ILE A 59 8.51 8.97 10.60
C ILE A 59 8.54 7.71 9.73
N ILE A 60 7.46 6.93 9.73
CA ILE A 60 7.30 5.74 8.90
C ILE A 60 6.43 6.07 7.68
N TYR A 61 6.87 5.62 6.51
CA TYR A 61 6.13 5.68 5.25
C TYR A 61 5.64 4.28 4.91
N THR A 62 4.36 4.11 4.61
CA THR A 62 3.82 2.85 4.08
C THR A 62 3.03 3.09 2.81
N VAL A 63 3.19 2.20 1.84
CA VAL A 63 2.44 2.25 0.59
C VAL A 63 1.83 0.89 0.30
N LYS A 64 0.53 0.90 0.01
CA LYS A 64 -0.24 -0.24 -0.47
C LYS A 64 -1.00 0.18 -1.71
N SER A 65 -0.95 -0.62 -2.76
CA SER A 65 -1.62 -0.41 -4.03
C SER A 65 -2.66 -1.51 -4.26
N ILE A 66 -3.83 -1.12 -4.75
CA ILE A 66 -4.95 -2.02 -5.02
C ILE A 66 -5.56 -1.65 -6.37
N ASP A 67 -5.50 -2.60 -7.30
CA ASP A 67 -6.12 -2.44 -8.62
C ASP A 67 -7.58 -2.92 -8.59
N LEU A 68 -8.51 -1.97 -8.51
CA LEU A 68 -9.95 -2.25 -8.61
C LEU A 68 -10.38 -2.66 -10.03
N ASN A 69 -9.57 -2.38 -11.06
CA ASN A 69 -9.84 -2.75 -12.45
C ASN A 69 -9.31 -4.14 -12.81
N SER A 70 -8.63 -4.82 -11.88
CA SER A 70 -8.12 -6.18 -12.06
C SER A 70 -9.23 -7.24 -12.01
N ASP A 71 -8.86 -8.48 -12.39
CA ASP A 71 -9.73 -9.66 -12.26
C ASP A 71 -9.80 -10.20 -10.81
N LYS A 72 -9.16 -9.54 -9.84
CA LYS A 72 -9.11 -9.97 -8.43
C LYS A 72 -10.52 -9.94 -7.80
N PRO A 73 -10.96 -11.00 -7.07
CA PRO A 73 -12.27 -11.02 -6.42
C PRO A 73 -12.47 -9.86 -5.43
N ILE A 74 -13.69 -9.33 -5.38
CA ILE A 74 -14.04 -8.15 -4.56
C ILE A 74 -13.82 -8.40 -3.07
N ASP A 75 -14.09 -9.62 -2.59
CA ASP A 75 -13.89 -9.97 -1.19
C ASP A 75 -12.41 -9.97 -0.81
N GLN A 76 -11.53 -10.36 -1.73
CA GLN A 76 -10.09 -10.27 -1.51
C GLN A 76 -9.60 -8.82 -1.54
N ILE A 77 -10.16 -7.98 -2.42
CA ILE A 77 -9.87 -6.53 -2.44
C ILE A 77 -10.28 -5.89 -1.11
N ARG A 78 -11.52 -6.15 -0.65
CA ARG A 78 -12.03 -5.65 0.64
C ARG A 78 -11.16 -6.10 1.80
N LYS A 79 -10.77 -7.38 1.80
CA LYS A 79 -9.85 -7.94 2.80
C LYS A 79 -8.52 -7.20 2.81
N ASP A 80 -7.89 -6.99 1.66
CA ASP A 80 -6.61 -6.27 1.56
C ASP A 80 -6.71 -4.83 2.10
N ILE A 81 -7.83 -4.15 1.86
CA ILE A 81 -8.10 -2.79 2.39
C ILE A 81 -8.23 -2.84 3.91
N SER A 82 -9.08 -3.72 4.44
CA SER A 82 -9.31 -3.84 5.88
C SER A 82 -8.04 -4.27 6.63
N GLU A 83 -7.22 -5.12 6.02
CA GLU A 83 -5.91 -5.50 6.55
C GLU A 83 -5.00 -4.25 6.63
N PHE A 84 -4.91 -3.45 5.58
CA PHE A 84 -4.13 -2.22 5.58
C PHE A 84 -4.63 -1.20 6.61
N GLU A 85 -5.94 -0.99 6.70
CA GLU A 85 -6.59 -0.16 7.73
C GLU A 85 -6.23 -0.60 9.14
N SER A 86 -6.22 -1.91 9.39
CA SER A 86 -5.84 -2.46 10.69
C SER A 86 -4.34 -2.29 10.98
N LEU A 87 -3.49 -2.31 9.97
CA LEU A 87 -2.04 -2.21 10.13
C LEU A 87 -1.60 -0.82 10.56
N ASN A 88 -2.19 0.23 9.98
CA ASN A 88 -1.71 1.61 10.15
C ASN A 88 -1.64 2.06 11.63
N PRO A 89 -2.67 1.90 12.47
CA PRO A 89 -2.59 2.24 13.90
C PRO A 89 -1.47 1.51 14.66
N ARG A 90 -1.14 0.29 14.23
CA ARG A 90 -0.07 -0.51 14.88
C ARG A 90 1.30 0.00 14.47
N ILE A 91 1.44 0.46 13.23
CA ILE A 91 2.66 1.14 12.78
C ILE A 91 2.80 2.50 13.48
N ASP A 92 1.71 3.21 13.71
CA ASP A 92 1.71 4.46 14.50
C ASP A 92 2.23 4.25 15.91
N LEU A 93 1.62 3.31 16.65
CA LEU A 93 2.07 2.94 17.99
C LEU A 93 3.52 2.44 18.01
N PHE A 94 3.95 1.71 16.97
CA PHE A 94 5.33 1.27 16.82
C PHE A 94 6.28 2.44 16.65
N GLY A 95 5.93 3.42 15.79
CA GLY A 95 6.71 4.64 15.61
C GLY A 95 6.84 5.44 16.90
N GLU A 96 5.74 5.62 17.63
CA GLU A 96 5.72 6.32 18.92
C GLU A 96 6.62 5.61 19.96
N SER A 97 6.58 4.28 20.02
CA SER A 97 7.46 3.49 20.88
C SER A 97 8.95 3.64 20.52
N ASN A 98 9.24 4.09 19.30
CA ASN A 98 10.57 4.39 18.78
C ASN A 98 10.92 5.89 18.84
N ASN A 99 10.19 6.67 19.64
CA ASN A 99 10.35 8.13 19.77
C ASN A 99 10.12 8.92 18.48
N PHE A 100 9.38 8.36 17.51
CA PHE A 100 8.91 9.14 16.37
C PHE A 100 7.71 9.99 16.77
N PRO A 101 7.53 11.18 16.18
CA PRO A 101 6.43 12.04 16.56
C PRO A 101 5.06 11.37 16.30
N PRO A 102 4.12 11.46 17.24
CA PRO A 102 2.80 10.87 17.11
C PRO A 102 2.05 11.50 15.94
N ASN A 103 1.23 10.69 15.25
CA ASN A 103 0.38 11.12 14.13
C ASN A 103 1.15 11.81 12.97
N LYS A 104 2.44 11.51 12.80
CA LYS A 104 3.25 12.03 11.68
C LYS A 104 3.61 10.99 10.63
N ASN A 105 3.40 9.70 10.90
CA ASN A 105 3.58 8.66 9.89
C ASN A 105 2.64 8.89 8.72
N LYS A 106 3.06 8.38 7.56
CA LYS A 106 2.34 8.60 6.30
C LYS A 106 2.03 7.27 5.66
N HIS A 107 0.74 6.98 5.62
CA HIS A 107 0.20 5.76 5.02
C HIS A 107 -0.53 6.12 3.74
N TYR A 108 -0.20 5.48 2.63
CA TYR A 108 -0.79 5.76 1.33
C TYR A 108 -1.47 4.51 0.78
N LEU A 109 -2.75 4.65 0.43
CA LEU A 109 -3.50 3.67 -0.33
C LEU A 109 -3.60 4.17 -1.78
N VAL A 110 -3.00 3.43 -2.72
CA VAL A 110 -2.99 3.78 -4.14
C VAL A 110 -4.09 3.01 -4.86
N ILE A 111 -5.09 3.74 -5.34
CA ILE A 111 -6.24 3.20 -6.08
C ILE A 111 -6.55 4.15 -7.23
N ASP A 112 -6.61 3.60 -8.45
CA ASP A 112 -7.09 4.34 -9.61
C ASP A 112 -8.60 4.31 -9.71
N LYS A 113 -9.16 5.27 -10.45
CA LYS A 113 -10.58 5.34 -10.73
C LYS A 113 -11.05 4.00 -11.32
N TYR A 114 -12.18 3.51 -10.82
CA TYR A 114 -12.81 2.32 -11.37
C TYR A 114 -13.45 2.63 -12.73
N GLU A 115 -13.08 1.87 -13.76
CA GLU A 115 -13.56 2.01 -15.15
C GLU A 115 -14.37 0.78 -15.62
N GLY A 116 -14.49 -0.24 -14.77
CA GLY A 116 -15.26 -1.44 -15.08
C GLY A 116 -16.78 -1.29 -14.91
N GLN A 117 -17.49 -2.41 -15.10
CA GLN A 117 -18.96 -2.46 -15.12
C GLN A 117 -19.58 -3.06 -13.84
N LYS A 118 -18.79 -3.63 -12.92
CA LYS A 118 -19.32 -4.33 -11.75
C LYS A 118 -19.72 -3.32 -10.67
N ALA A 119 -21.01 -3.30 -10.32
CA ALA A 119 -21.57 -2.36 -9.34
C ALA A 119 -20.86 -2.39 -7.98
N SER A 120 -20.52 -3.58 -7.47
CA SER A 120 -19.84 -3.74 -6.18
C SER A 120 -18.44 -3.13 -6.11
N TYR A 121 -17.74 -3.04 -7.24
CA TYR A 121 -16.41 -2.40 -7.33
C TYR A 121 -16.56 -0.89 -7.42
N LYS A 122 -17.55 -0.42 -8.18
CA LYS A 122 -17.92 1.00 -8.26
C LYS A 122 -18.31 1.54 -6.89
N GLU A 123 -19.21 0.85 -6.18
CA GLU A 123 -19.63 1.20 -4.83
C GLU A 123 -18.44 1.25 -3.87
N LEU A 124 -17.54 0.27 -3.93
CA LEU A 124 -16.33 0.28 -3.12
C LEU A 124 -15.44 1.49 -3.42
N TYR A 125 -15.22 1.82 -4.70
CA TYR A 125 -14.47 3.01 -5.08
C TYR A 125 -15.12 4.31 -4.57
N GLU A 126 -16.44 4.42 -4.67
CA GLU A 126 -17.20 5.57 -4.18
C GLU A 126 -17.11 5.73 -2.65
N ILE A 127 -17.17 4.60 -1.91
CA ILE A 127 -16.95 4.61 -0.46
C ILE A 127 -15.54 5.11 -0.14
N LEU A 128 -14.50 4.55 -0.75
CA LEU A 128 -13.11 4.90 -0.47
C LEU A 128 -12.81 6.35 -0.85
N SER A 129 -13.26 6.80 -2.01
CA SER A 129 -13.02 8.17 -2.49
C SER A 129 -13.89 9.23 -1.81
N GLY A 130 -15.01 8.83 -1.20
CA GLY A 130 -15.88 9.70 -0.42
C GLY A 130 -15.49 9.85 1.05
N GLN A 131 -14.56 9.03 1.56
CA GLN A 131 -14.09 9.13 2.95
C GLN A 131 -13.30 10.41 3.18
N LYS A 132 -13.49 11.03 4.35
CA LYS A 132 -12.62 12.12 4.80
C LYS A 132 -11.36 11.52 5.39
N SER A 133 -10.24 12.24 5.29
CA SER A 133 -8.97 11.83 5.92
C SER A 133 -9.02 11.73 7.45
N SER A 134 -10.07 12.27 8.10
CA SER A 134 -10.34 12.05 9.53
C SER A 134 -10.88 10.66 9.84
N ASP A 135 -11.44 9.98 8.84
CA ASP A 135 -12.21 8.74 9.01
C ASP A 135 -11.36 7.50 8.67
N CYS A 136 -10.18 7.71 8.08
CA CYS A 136 -9.24 6.67 7.70
C CYS A 136 -7.79 7.05 8.05
N ASN A 137 -7.02 6.07 8.49
CA ASN A 137 -5.60 6.26 8.87
C ASN A 137 -4.67 6.15 7.65
N TYR A 138 -5.11 6.62 6.47
CA TYR A 138 -4.32 6.67 5.25
C TYR A 138 -4.78 7.81 4.34
N LYS A 139 -3.88 8.23 3.47
CA LYS A 139 -4.18 9.10 2.35
C LYS A 139 -4.48 8.24 1.12
N LEU A 140 -5.69 8.34 0.60
CA LEU A 140 -6.04 7.77 -0.71
C LEU A 140 -5.41 8.63 -1.81
N ILE A 141 -4.69 7.99 -2.73
CA ILE A 141 -4.08 8.62 -3.90
C ILE A 141 -4.30 7.77 -5.15
N ASN A 142 -4.18 8.37 -6.34
CA ASN A 142 -4.10 7.61 -7.58
C ASN A 142 -2.64 7.32 -7.98
N SER A 143 -2.45 6.47 -8.99
CA SER A 143 -1.14 6.06 -9.47
C SER A 143 -0.31 7.21 -10.08
N ASN A 144 -0.96 8.27 -10.59
CA ASN A 144 -0.27 9.46 -11.12
C ASN A 144 0.35 10.33 -10.01
N ASP A 145 -0.23 10.31 -8.81
CA ASP A 145 0.27 11.05 -7.64
C ASP A 145 1.44 10.31 -6.95
N LEU A 146 1.68 9.05 -7.31
CA LEU A 146 2.70 8.21 -6.69
C LEU A 146 4.13 8.73 -6.90
N LYS A 147 4.36 9.50 -7.96
CA LYS A 147 5.64 10.19 -8.23
C LYS A 147 5.99 11.18 -7.11
N ASP A 148 4.99 11.82 -6.50
CA ASP A 148 5.18 12.82 -5.47
C ASP A 148 5.56 12.14 -4.16
N VAL A 149 4.90 11.03 -3.82
CA VAL A 149 5.26 10.16 -2.69
C VAL A 149 6.68 9.62 -2.85
N THR A 150 7.03 9.14 -4.04
CA THR A 150 8.38 8.64 -4.34
C THR A 150 9.43 9.74 -4.15
N SER A 151 9.15 10.93 -4.65
CA SER A 151 10.04 12.08 -4.52
C SER A 151 10.19 12.53 -3.07
N GLU A 152 9.10 12.50 -2.31
CA GLU A 152 9.10 12.82 -0.88
C GLU A 152 10.00 11.86 -0.09
N ILE A 153 9.83 10.55 -0.27
CA ILE A 153 10.62 9.50 0.40
C ILE A 153 12.12 9.68 0.11
N LYS A 154 12.48 9.97 -1.16
CA LYS A 154 13.87 10.25 -1.56
C LYS A 154 14.43 11.50 -0.89
N LYS A 155 13.69 12.60 -0.95
CA LYS A 155 14.12 13.90 -0.38
C LYS A 155 14.31 13.81 1.14
N ASN A 156 13.49 13.01 1.80
CA ASN A 156 13.58 12.78 3.23
C ASN A 156 14.64 11.74 3.60
N ASN A 157 15.46 11.24 2.66
CA ASN A 157 16.51 10.26 2.91
C ASN A 157 16.02 9.07 3.75
N ALA A 158 14.89 8.49 3.36
CA ALA A 158 14.35 7.33 4.06
C ALA A 158 15.31 6.12 3.99
N HIS A 159 15.17 5.24 4.97
CA HIS A 159 15.92 4.00 5.11
C HIS A 159 14.98 2.79 5.13
N LYS A 160 15.56 1.61 4.97
CA LYS A 160 14.83 0.34 5.03
C LYS A 160 14.28 0.14 6.43
N PHE A 161 12.97 -0.05 6.55
CA PHE A 161 12.30 -0.36 7.80
C PHE A 161 12.91 -1.58 8.52
N SER A 162 13.42 -2.58 7.80
CA SER A 162 14.12 -3.72 8.40
C SER A 162 15.32 -3.31 9.25
N GLU A 163 16.03 -2.24 8.90
CA GLU A 163 17.15 -1.72 9.70
C GLU A 163 16.68 -1.13 11.04
N LEU A 164 15.45 -0.59 11.08
CA LEU A 164 14.84 -0.14 12.34
C LEU A 164 14.47 -1.32 13.23
N ILE A 165 13.96 -2.41 12.65
CA ILE A 165 13.60 -3.63 13.40
C ILE A 165 14.83 -4.30 14.01
N GLU A 166 15.91 -4.41 13.24
CA GLU A 166 17.17 -5.03 13.71
C GLU A 166 17.75 -4.28 14.90
N LYS A 167 17.70 -2.94 14.91
CA LYS A 167 18.17 -2.12 16.04
C LYS A 167 17.38 -2.33 17.33
N ASN A 168 16.10 -2.69 17.22
CA ASN A 168 15.21 -2.90 18.36
C ASN A 168 15.13 -4.37 18.81
N SER A 169 15.84 -5.27 18.12
CA SER A 169 15.90 -6.70 18.45
C SER A 169 17.09 -7.06 19.34
N LEU A 170 17.83 -6.04 19.82
CA LEU A 170 18.95 -6.11 20.77
C LEU A 170 18.54 -5.44 22.09
#